data_AF-A0A967MAW9-F1
#
_entry.id   AF-A0A967MAW9-F1
#
_cell.length_a   1.000
_cell.length_b   1.000
_cell.length_c   1.000
_cell.angle_alpha   90.00
_cell.angle_beta   90.00
_cell.angle_gamma   90.00
#
_symmetry.space_group_name_H-M   'P 1'
#
loop_
_entity.id
_entity.type
_entity.pdbx_description
1 polymer ?
#
loop_
_entity_poly.entity_id
_entity_poly.type
_entity_poly.pdbx_seq_one_letter_code
_entity_poly.pdbx_strand_id
1 'polypeptide(L)'
;ASYTLSGNPRRAFLADLDNDGWLDIVVSNYADTSQISKVHVLLNNQDGTFATPVDYNGGYRGAGIAAADYTGDGYKDIVVVN
;
A
#
# COMPACT_ATOMS: atom_id res chain seq x y z
N ALA A 1 -15.07 6.32 8.03
CA ALA A 1 -15.40 4.99 7.45
C ALA A 1 -14.46 3.93 8.04
N SER A 2 -14.82 2.64 7.96
CA SER A 2 -13.97 1.52 8.40
C SER A 2 -13.59 0.66 7.19
N TYR A 3 -12.32 0.30 7.08
CA TYR A 3 -11.78 -0.49 5.96
C TYR A 3 -11.19 -1.78 6.50
N THR A 4 -11.72 -2.91 6.04
CA THR A 4 -11.22 -4.24 6.43
C THR A 4 -10.12 -4.64 5.46
N LEU A 5 -8.93 -4.94 6.00
CA LEU A 5 -7.77 -5.40 5.24
C LEU A 5 -7.54 -6.89 5.50
N SER A 6 -7.05 -7.61 4.50
CA SER A 6 -6.74 -9.04 4.64
C SER A 6 -5.37 -9.26 5.33
N GLY A 7 -5.20 -10.40 6.00
CA GLY A 7 -3.93 -10.77 6.65
C GLY A 7 -3.67 -10.05 7.98
N ASN A 8 -2.39 -9.78 8.29
CA ASN A 8 -1.94 -9.16 9.54
C ASN A 8 -1.26 -7.80 9.27
N PRO A 9 -2.04 -6.69 9.18
CA PRO A 9 -1.51 -5.36 8.89
C PRO A 9 -0.41 -4.97 9.87
N ARG A 10 0.71 -4.44 9.37
CA ARG A 10 1.90 -4.18 10.19
C ARG A 10 2.44 -2.76 10.11
N ARG A 11 2.42 -2.17 8.91
CA ARG A 11 2.91 -0.82 8.65
C ARG A 11 1.97 -0.13 7.68
N ALA A 12 1.81 1.18 7.87
CA ALA A 12 1.11 2.04 6.95
C ALA A 12 1.93 3.32 6.71
N PHE A 13 1.81 3.87 5.51
CA PHE A 13 2.30 5.21 5.19
C PHE A 13 1.33 5.92 4.26
N LEU A 14 1.54 7.23 4.13
CA LEU A 14 0.78 8.09 3.24
C LEU A 14 1.66 8.53 2.06
N ALA A 15 1.10 8.47 0.86
CA ALA A 15 1.72 8.99 -0.36
C ALA A 15 0.61 9.34 -1.37
N ASP A 16 0.84 10.33 -2.20
CA ASP A 16 -0.01 10.61 -3.37
C ASP A 16 0.43 9.65 -4.49
N LEU A 17 -0.38 8.62 -4.77
CA LEU A 17 -0.02 7.53 -5.67
C LEU A 17 -0.56 7.75 -7.09
N ASP A 18 -1.67 8.47 -7.23
CA ASP A 18 -2.31 8.77 -8.52
C ASP A 18 -2.10 10.23 -8.97
N ASN A 19 -1.29 10.99 -8.23
CA ASN A 19 -0.85 12.35 -8.53
C ASN A 19 -2.02 13.35 -8.61
N ASP A 20 -3.02 13.15 -7.75
CA ASP A 20 -4.20 14.00 -7.66
C ASP A 20 -4.07 15.14 -6.62
N GLY A 21 -2.95 15.15 -5.88
CA GLY A 21 -2.64 16.12 -4.83
C GLY A 21 -3.14 15.73 -3.43
N TRP A 22 -3.76 14.56 -3.28
CA TRP A 22 -4.27 14.04 -2.02
C TRP A 22 -3.47 12.82 -1.59
N LEU A 23 -3.33 12.67 -0.27
CA LEU A 23 -2.61 11.53 0.27
C LEU A 23 -3.51 10.29 0.29
N ASP A 24 -3.01 9.22 -0.32
CA ASP A 24 -3.54 7.86 -0.26
C ASP A 24 -2.94 7.07 0.90
N ILE A 25 -3.50 5.90 1.17
CA ILE A 25 -3.00 4.99 2.19
C ILE A 25 -2.40 3.75 1.53
N VAL A 26 -1.18 3.41 1.96
CA VAL A 26 -0.54 2.12 1.67
C VAL A 26 -0.36 1.36 2.97
N VAL A 27 -0.81 0.11 3.03
CA VAL A 27 -0.65 -0.77 4.20
C VAL A 27 0.02 -2.07 3.79
N SER A 28 1.13 -2.42 4.43
CA SER A 28 1.72 -3.76 4.30
C SER A 28 1.22 -4.68 5.40
N ASN A 29 0.96 -5.93 5.06
CA ASN A 29 0.80 -6.99 6.04
C ASN A 29 2.10 -7.80 6.23
N TYR A 30 2.20 -8.49 7.36
CA TYR A 30 3.26 -9.47 7.59
C TYR A 30 2.77 -10.86 7.24
N ALA A 31 3.57 -11.59 6.46
CA ALA A 31 3.39 -13.00 6.19
C ALA A 31 4.66 -13.78 6.56
N ASP A 32 4.48 -14.96 7.15
CA ASP A 32 5.58 -15.88 7.43
C ASP A 32 6.05 -16.62 6.15
N THR A 33 6.91 -17.63 6.29
CA THR A 33 7.44 -18.38 5.14
C THR A 33 6.41 -19.19 4.37
N SER A 34 5.18 -19.35 4.89
CA SER A 34 4.12 -20.16 4.28
C SER A 34 3.09 -19.32 3.51
N GLN A 35 3.16 -17.99 3.59
CA GLN A 35 2.19 -17.09 2.98
C GLN A 35 2.87 -15.93 2.24
N ILE A 36 2.20 -15.44 1.20
CA ILE A 36 2.61 -14.24 0.47
C ILE A 36 2.06 -13.02 1.21
N SER A 37 2.92 -12.08 1.54
CA SER A 37 2.53 -10.79 2.09
C SER A 37 1.75 -9.97 1.07
N LYS A 38 0.91 -9.06 1.55
CA LYS A 38 0.10 -8.16 0.74
C LYS A 38 0.46 -6.71 1.05
N VAL A 39 0.37 -5.90 0.01
CA VAL A 39 0.30 -4.44 0.11
C VAL A 39 -1.11 -4.04 -0.30
N HIS A 40 -1.81 -3.40 0.61
CA HIS A 40 -3.14 -2.83 0.39
C HIS A 40 -2.97 -1.36 0.02
N VAL A 41 -3.58 -0.95 -1.08
CA VAL A 41 -3.64 0.45 -1.52
C VAL A 41 -5.07 0.94 -1.43
N LEU A 42 -5.27 2.08 -0.76
CA LEU A 42 -6.56 2.73 -0.65
C LEU A 42 -6.41 4.16 -1.17
N LEU A 43 -7.01 4.44 -2.33
CA LEU A 43 -7.00 5.78 -2.92
C LEU A 43 -7.98 6.70 -2.20
N ASN A 44 -7.62 7.97 -2.06
CA ASN A 44 -8.45 8.98 -1.44
C ASN A 44 -9.57 9.42 -2.39
N ASN A 45 -10.82 9.45 -1.93
CA ASN A 45 -11.95 9.94 -2.74
C ASN A 45 -12.12 11.47 -2.66
N GLN A 46 -11.22 12.17 -1.97
CA GLN A 46 -11.22 13.63 -1.77
C GLN A 46 -12.44 14.17 -0.99
N ASP A 47 -13.19 13.28 -0.33
CA ASP A 47 -14.38 13.61 0.46
C ASP A 47 -14.26 13.16 1.93
N GLY A 48 -13.03 12.82 2.36
CA GLY A 48 -12.76 12.25 3.68
C GLY A 48 -12.98 10.74 3.76
N THR A 49 -13.26 10.09 2.64
CA THR A 49 -13.29 8.62 2.50
C THR A 49 -12.20 8.13 1.56
N PHE A 50 -11.94 6.83 1.62
CA PHE A 50 -11.06 6.09 0.72
C PHE A 50 -11.85 5.07 -0.10
N ALA A 51 -11.34 4.73 -1.27
CA ALA A 51 -11.82 3.65 -2.11
C ALA A 51 -11.63 2.28 -1.43
N THR A 52 -12.31 1.26 -1.97
CA THR A 52 -12.10 -0.12 -1.57
C THR A 52 -10.63 -0.51 -1.77
N PRO A 53 -9.97 -1.18 -0.80
CA PRO A 53 -8.57 -1.56 -0.92
C PRO A 53 -8.30 -2.44 -2.14
N VAL A 54 -7.20 -2.18 -2.83
CA VAL A 54 -6.63 -3.05 -3.86
C VAL A 54 -5.40 -3.75 -3.30
N ASP A 55 -5.34 -5.07 -3.49
CA ASP A 55 -4.29 -5.93 -2.91
C ASP A 55 -3.23 -6.30 -3.95
N TYR A 56 -1.97 -6.03 -3.62
CA TYR A 56 -0.79 -6.42 -4.40
C TYR A 56 0.06 -7.44 -3.63
N ASN A 57 0.69 -8.38 -4.35
CA ASN A 57 1.57 -9.37 -3.74
C ASN A 57 2.92 -8.73 -3.38
N GLY A 58 3.28 -8.72 -2.10
CA GLY A 58 4.58 -8.25 -1.59
C GLY A 58 5.64 -9.35 -1.46
N GLY A 59 5.33 -10.58 -1.88
CA GLY A 59 6.24 -11.74 -1.76
C GLY A 59 6.31 -12.33 -0.35
N TYR A 60 7.18 -13.32 -0.14
CA TYR A 60 7.39 -13.96 1.17
C TYR A 60 8.23 -13.07 2.07
N ARG A 61 7.94 -13.03 3.38
CA ARG A 61 8.68 -12.25 4.39
C ARG A 61 8.70 -10.73 4.16
N GLY A 62 7.73 -10.17 3.44
CA GLY A 62 7.62 -8.72 3.27
C GLY A 62 7.68 -7.99 4.62
N ALA A 63 8.73 -7.19 4.81
CA ALA A 63 9.05 -6.57 6.10
C ALA A 63 9.10 -5.04 6.02
N GLY A 64 9.42 -4.50 4.85
CA GLY A 64 9.49 -3.07 4.60
C GLY A 64 8.75 -2.68 3.33
N ILE A 65 8.13 -1.49 3.37
CA ILE A 65 7.52 -0.84 2.21
C ILE A 65 7.98 0.62 2.16
N ALA A 66 8.18 1.14 0.96
CA ALA A 66 8.51 2.54 0.68
C ALA A 66 7.86 2.97 -0.64
N ALA A 67 7.65 4.27 -0.81
CA ALA A 67 7.16 4.85 -2.07
C ALA A 67 8.09 5.94 -2.60
N ALA A 68 8.39 5.88 -3.90
CA ALA A 68 9.19 6.87 -4.62
C ALA A 68 8.84 6.82 -6.10
N ASP A 69 9.02 7.92 -6.83
CA ASP A 69 8.95 7.89 -8.30
C ASP A 69 10.26 7.27 -8.82
N TYR A 70 10.25 5.95 -8.99
CA TYR A 70 11.40 5.15 -9.36
C TYR A 70 11.51 5.02 -10.87
N THR A 71 10.38 4.95 -11.57
CA THR A 71 10.32 4.82 -13.02
C THR A 71 10.48 6.16 -13.75
N GLY A 72 10.28 7.29 -13.07
CA GLY A 72 10.41 8.64 -13.64
C GLY A 72 9.18 9.07 -14.45
N ASP A 73 8.04 8.41 -14.26
CA ASP A 73 6.79 8.72 -14.96
C ASP A 73 5.91 9.74 -14.23
N GLY A 74 6.35 10.18 -13.04
CA GLY A 74 5.65 11.14 -12.19
C GLY A 74 4.69 10.50 -11.19
N TYR A 75 4.51 9.18 -11.21
CA TYR A 75 3.72 8.44 -10.24
C TYR A 75 4.62 7.80 -9.17
N LYS A 76 4.09 7.60 -7.96
CA LYS A 76 4.84 6.93 -6.90
C LYS A 76 4.78 5.42 -7.10
N ASP A 77 5.94 4.82 -7.34
CA ASP A 77 6.13 3.38 -7.27
C ASP A 77 6.23 2.91 -5.83
N ILE A 78 5.64 1.75 -5.53
CA ILE A 78 5.75 1.10 -4.21
C ILE A 78 6.78 -0.03 -4.29
N VAL A 79 7.79 0.03 -3.42
CA VAL A 79 8.83 -1.01 -3.31
C VAL A 79 8.61 -1.81 -2.03
N VAL A 80 8.68 -3.13 -2.16
CA VAL A 80 8.59 -4.08 -1.04
C VAL A 80 9.95 -4.75 -0.83
N VAL A 81 10.39 -4.82 0.42
CA VAL A 81 11.65 -5.49 0.82
C VAL A 81 11.35 -6.67 1.74
N ASN A 82 11.97 -7.81 1.45
CA ASN A 82 11.74 -9.12 2.10
C ASN A 82 13.00 -9.74 2.73
#